data_AF-A0A951K609-F1
#
_entry.id   AF-A0A951K609-F1
#
_cell.length_a   1.000
_cell.length_b   1.000
_cell.length_c   1.000
_cell.angle_alpha   90.00
_cell.angle_beta   90.00
_cell.angle_gamma   90.00
#
_symmetry.space_group_name_H-M   'P 1'
#
loop_
_entity.id
_entity.type
_entity.pdbx_description
1 polymer ?
#
loop_
_entity_poly.entity_id
_entity_poly.type
_entity_poly.pdbx_seq_one_letter_code
_entity_poly.pdbx_strand_id
1 'polypeptide(L)'
;MAQCELGDGDRWAELVELNDDRIDDPNLIEAGWALVLPEPGADDCPERPTSTTSVSRAPSAAPRQEFRRVKVTAVKPSGRGQARGNLAGIRNCESSGDYGAVSANGRYRGAYQFDRQTWAAVGGSGDPAAASADEQDRRAAILYRQRGTSAWPSCG
;
A
#
# COMPACT_ATOMS: atom_id res chain seq x y z
N MET A 1 1.58 -18.34 14.61
CA MET A 1 2.96 -17.84 14.87
C MET A 1 3.17 -16.46 14.25
N ALA A 2 3.10 -16.28 12.92
CA ALA A 2 3.30 -14.95 12.30
C ALA A 2 2.12 -13.98 12.52
N GLN A 3 0.88 -14.44 12.36
CA GLN A 3 -0.34 -13.62 12.52
C GLN A 3 -0.53 -13.08 13.96
N CYS A 4 -0.06 -13.81 14.97
CA CYS A 4 -0.10 -13.40 16.37
C CYS A 4 0.87 -12.26 16.71
N GLU A 5 2.00 -12.17 16.01
CA GLU A 5 3.07 -11.19 16.27
C GLU A 5 2.98 -9.98 15.35
N LEU A 6 2.43 -10.16 14.14
CA LEU A 6 2.42 -9.17 13.06
C LEU A 6 1.00 -8.70 12.66
N GLY A 7 -0.04 -9.29 13.23
CA GLY A 7 -1.44 -9.02 12.88
C GLY A 7 -1.89 -9.72 11.59
N ASP A 8 -3.08 -9.34 11.12
CA ASP A 8 -3.70 -9.88 9.91
C ASP A 8 -3.09 -9.25 8.63
N GLY A 9 -2.67 -10.08 7.68
CA GLY A 9 -2.09 -9.63 6.40
C GLY A 9 -3.08 -8.94 5.45
N ASP A 10 -4.38 -9.10 5.70
CA ASP A 10 -5.45 -8.43 4.96
C ASP A 10 -5.64 -6.96 5.43
N ARG A 11 -5.09 -6.57 6.60
CA ARG A 11 -5.08 -5.18 7.12
C ARG A 11 -3.93 -4.32 6.57
N TRP A 12 -3.37 -4.70 5.43
CA TRP A 12 -2.25 -3.99 4.82
C TRP A 12 -2.56 -2.53 4.47
N ALA A 13 -3.83 -2.19 4.21
CA ALA A 13 -4.24 -0.81 3.89
C ALA A 13 -4.01 0.12 5.09
N GLU A 14 -4.43 -0.32 6.27
CA GLU A 14 -4.20 0.38 7.54
C GLU A 14 -2.69 0.48 7.85
N LEU A 15 -1.92 -0.56 7.55
CA LEU A 15 -0.47 -0.53 7.66
C LEU A 15 0.15 0.51 6.70
N VAL A 16 -0.35 0.62 5.47
CA VAL A 16 0.09 1.65 4.52
C VAL A 16 -0.30 3.05 4.99
N GLU A 17 -1.49 3.25 5.56
CA GLU A 17 -1.91 4.55 6.10
C GLU A 17 -1.08 4.98 7.31
N LEU A 18 -0.84 4.07 8.27
CA LEU A 18 -0.02 4.33 9.45
C LEU A 18 1.44 4.63 9.12
N ASN A 19 1.90 4.23 7.94
CA ASN A 19 3.26 4.42 7.47
C ASN A 19 3.31 5.21 6.16
N ASP A 20 2.32 6.04 5.84
CA ASP A 20 2.27 6.76 4.56
C ASP A 20 3.49 7.68 4.35
N ASP A 21 4.14 8.07 5.46
CA ASP A 21 5.40 8.83 5.49
C ASP A 21 6.65 7.99 5.16
N ARG A 22 6.56 6.65 5.18
CA ARG A 22 7.69 5.71 5.00
C ARG A 22 7.49 4.70 3.89
N ILE A 23 6.27 4.18 3.72
CA ILE A 23 5.94 3.17 2.72
C ILE A 23 5.63 3.89 1.44
N ASP A 24 6.75 4.07 0.75
CA ASP A 24 6.76 4.67 -0.53
C ASP A 24 6.11 3.72 -1.55
N ASP A 25 6.72 2.55 -1.78
CA ASP A 25 6.08 1.50 -2.58
C ASP A 25 5.53 0.39 -1.67
N PRO A 26 4.21 0.15 -1.64
CA PRO A 26 3.61 -0.88 -0.79
C PRO A 26 3.99 -2.33 -1.17
N ASN A 27 4.63 -2.53 -2.33
CA ASN A 27 5.17 -3.82 -2.77
C ASN A 27 6.69 -3.93 -2.60
N LEU A 28 7.37 -2.90 -2.07
CA LEU A 28 8.79 -2.93 -1.75
C LEU A 28 8.97 -2.56 -0.29
N ILE A 29 9.25 -3.56 0.53
CA ILE A 29 9.65 -3.35 1.92
C ILE A 29 11.13 -3.70 2.00
N GLU A 30 11.98 -2.71 2.28
CA GLU A 30 13.42 -2.93 2.38
C GLU A 30 13.77 -3.56 3.73
N ALA A 31 14.72 -4.50 3.72
CA ALA A 31 15.23 -5.11 4.93
C ALA A 31 15.87 -4.04 5.83
N GLY A 32 15.36 -3.90 7.06
CA GLY A 32 15.81 -2.89 8.03
C GLY A 32 14.83 -1.71 8.22
N TRP A 33 13.72 -1.67 7.48
CA TRP A 33 12.63 -0.74 7.77
C TRP A 33 11.91 -1.11 9.08
N ALA A 34 11.63 -0.10 9.90
CA ALA A 34 10.76 -0.21 11.06
C ALA A 34 9.39 0.39 10.70
N LEU A 35 8.38 -0.47 10.56
CA LEU A 35 7.01 -0.07 10.24
C LEU A 35 6.20 -0.01 11.54
N VAL A 36 5.35 1.00 11.64
CA VAL A 36 4.31 1.10 12.64
C VAL A 36 3.24 0.09 12.28
N LEU A 37 3.12 -0.98 13.06
CA LEU A 37 2.06 -1.96 12.86
C LEU A 37 0.78 -1.46 13.52
N PRO A 38 -0.39 -1.68 12.91
CA PRO A 38 -1.66 -1.48 13.61
C PRO A 38 -1.70 -2.43 14.81
N GLU A 39 -2.28 -1.96 15.92
CA GLU A 39 -2.45 -2.81 17.11
C GLU A 39 -3.15 -4.12 16.70
N PRO A 40 -2.59 -5.29 17.09
CA PRO A 40 -3.19 -6.57 16.74
C PRO A 40 -4.60 -6.62 17.33
N GLY A 41 -5.57 -7.02 16.51
CA GLY A 41 -6.94 -7.24 16.99
C GLY A 41 -6.91 -8.29 18.10
N ALA A 42 -7.45 -7.96 19.27
CA ALA A 42 -7.25 -8.69 20.51
C ALA A 42 -7.90 -10.09 20.57
N ASP A 43 -8.54 -10.57 19.50
CA ASP A 43 -9.44 -11.72 19.56
C ASP A 43 -8.83 -13.09 19.16
N ASP A 44 -7.63 -13.15 18.59
CA ASP A 44 -7.07 -14.41 18.05
C ASP A 44 -5.68 -14.80 18.59
N CYS A 45 -5.27 -14.26 19.74
CA CYS A 45 -4.01 -14.66 20.34
C CYS A 45 -4.15 -14.86 21.86
N PRO A 46 -3.92 -16.08 22.40
CA PRO A 46 -3.93 -16.26 23.85
C PRO A 46 -2.78 -15.45 24.48
N GLU A 47 -3.14 -14.58 25.43
CA GLU A 47 -2.22 -13.65 26.11
C GLU A 47 -0.96 -14.35 26.63
N ARG A 48 0.21 -13.79 26.30
CA ARG A 48 1.47 -14.06 26.99
C ARG A 48 1.81 -12.83 27.85
N PRO A 49 2.19 -13.01 29.13
CA PRO A 49 2.41 -11.87 30.03
C PRO A 49 3.51 -10.93 29.52
N THR A 50 3.19 -9.65 29.61
CA THR A 50 3.96 -8.47 29.17
C THR A 50 5.43 -8.52 29.56
N SER A 51 6.34 -8.37 28.58
CA SER A 51 7.75 -8.05 28.84
C SER A 51 7.93 -6.53 28.88
N THR A 52 7.79 -5.96 30.07
CA THR A 52 8.41 -4.67 30.41
C THR A 52 9.91 -4.90 30.49
N THR A 53 10.68 -4.42 29.50
CA THR A 53 12.13 -4.26 29.65
C THR A 53 12.56 -2.93 29.05
N SER A 54 12.58 -1.91 29.90
CA SER A 54 13.35 -0.69 29.66
C SER A 54 14.85 -1.05 29.75
N VAL A 55 15.59 -0.96 28.64
CA VAL A 55 17.06 -0.98 28.68
C VAL A 55 17.56 0.46 28.74
N SER A 56 18.03 0.86 29.93
CA SER A 56 18.83 2.07 30.13
C SER A 56 20.15 1.99 29.36
N ARG A 57 20.48 3.06 28.64
CA ARG A 57 21.71 3.23 27.86
C ARG A 57 22.80 3.92 28.71
N ALA A 58 24.01 3.35 28.73
CA ALA A 58 25.26 4.03 29.11
C ALA A 58 26.16 4.20 27.86
N PRO A 59 27.03 5.22 27.78
CA PRO A 59 27.61 5.67 26.51
C PRO A 59 28.95 4.98 26.21
N SER A 60 29.14 4.54 24.96
CA SER A 60 30.46 4.24 24.43
C SER A 60 30.80 5.25 23.33
N ALA A 61 31.87 6.01 23.55
CA ALA A 61 32.35 7.05 22.67
C ALA A 61 32.89 6.45 21.35
N ALA A 62 32.21 6.74 20.24
CA ALA A 62 32.73 6.53 18.89
C ALA A 62 33.25 7.86 18.32
N PRO A 63 34.28 7.85 17.45
CA PRO A 63 34.88 9.07 16.94
C PRO A 63 33.90 9.84 16.06
N ARG A 64 33.90 11.16 16.23
CA ARG A 64 33.05 12.12 15.52
C ARG A 64 33.50 12.19 14.06
N GLN A 65 32.89 11.38 13.21
CA GLN A 65 33.04 11.51 11.77
C GLN A 65 32.43 12.87 11.35
N GLU A 66 33.29 13.74 10.85
CA GLU A 66 32.89 14.98 10.16
C GLU A 66 32.17 14.60 8.87
N PHE A 67 30.85 14.43 8.94
CA PHE A 67 30.04 14.37 7.74
C PHE A 67 29.95 15.79 7.17
N ARG A 68 30.77 16.04 6.14
CA ARG A 68 30.69 17.27 5.34
C ARG A 68 29.26 17.39 4.81
N ARG A 69 28.53 18.36 5.34
CA ARG A 69 27.09 18.56 5.05
C ARG A 69 26.94 19.00 3.60
N VAL A 70 26.70 18.04 2.70
CA VAL A 70 26.22 18.34 1.35
C VAL A 70 24.81 18.90 1.50
N LYS A 71 24.57 20.10 0.97
CA LYS A 71 23.21 20.60 0.78
C LYS A 71 22.54 19.74 -0.27
N VAL A 72 21.82 18.71 0.16
CA VAL A 72 20.87 18.00 -0.70
C VAL A 72 19.68 18.96 -0.86
N THR A 73 19.56 19.59 -2.01
CA THR A 73 18.28 20.17 -2.42
C THR A 73 17.28 19.02 -2.52
N ALA A 74 16.34 18.97 -1.58
CA ALA A 74 15.28 17.97 -1.57
C ALA A 74 14.46 18.08 -2.86
N VAL A 75 14.69 17.16 -3.80
CA VAL A 75 13.75 16.93 -4.88
C VAL A 75 12.59 16.17 -4.23
N LYS A 76 11.39 16.78 -4.18
CA LYS A 76 10.19 16.09 -3.69
C LYS A 76 9.95 14.84 -4.54
N PRO A 77 9.82 13.63 -3.95
CA PRO A 77 9.37 12.45 -4.69
C PRO A 77 7.90 12.66 -5.05
N SER A 78 7.66 13.24 -6.22
CA SER A 78 6.33 13.70 -6.65
C SER A 78 5.51 12.59 -7.32
N GLY A 79 6.14 11.44 -7.59
CA GLY A 79 5.57 10.38 -8.44
C GLY A 79 4.36 9.65 -7.86
N ARG A 80 4.28 9.49 -6.53
CA ARG A 80 3.18 8.73 -5.91
C ARG A 80 1.96 9.54 -5.54
N GLY A 81 2.15 10.76 -5.04
CA GLY A 81 1.03 11.69 -4.88
C GLY A 81 0.35 11.95 -6.22
N GLN A 82 1.14 12.05 -7.30
CA GLN A 82 0.60 12.09 -8.67
C GLN A 82 -0.07 10.76 -9.06
N ALA A 83 0.55 9.60 -8.85
CA ALA A 83 -0.08 8.32 -9.20
C ALA A 83 -1.41 8.09 -8.46
N ARG A 84 -1.50 8.40 -7.16
CA ARG A 84 -2.74 8.32 -6.39
C ARG A 84 -3.78 9.32 -6.87
N GLY A 85 -3.38 10.55 -7.18
CA GLY A 85 -4.27 11.56 -7.77
C GLY A 85 -4.80 11.14 -9.15
N ASN A 86 -3.93 10.58 -9.99
CA ASN A 86 -4.29 10.08 -11.32
C ASN A 86 -5.24 8.88 -11.22
N LEU A 87 -4.96 7.93 -10.32
CA LEU A 87 -5.85 6.79 -10.08
C LEU A 87 -7.21 7.22 -9.53
N ALA A 88 -7.27 8.20 -8.64
CA ALA A 88 -8.54 8.76 -8.17
C ALA A 88 -9.33 9.41 -9.33
N GLY A 89 -8.64 10.11 -10.24
CA GLY A 89 -9.23 10.67 -11.46
C GLY A 89 -9.76 9.59 -12.41
N ILE A 90 -8.96 8.55 -12.68
CA ILE A 90 -9.34 7.38 -13.49
C ILE A 90 -10.57 6.70 -12.87
N ARG A 91 -10.53 6.39 -11.57
CA ARG A 91 -11.62 5.75 -10.83
C ARG A 91 -12.94 6.52 -10.97
N ASN A 92 -12.88 7.84 -10.82
CA ASN A 92 -14.06 8.69 -10.95
C ASN A 92 -14.58 8.73 -12.40
N CYS A 93 -13.69 8.75 -13.38
CA CYS A 93 -14.07 8.72 -14.80
C CYS A 93 -14.68 7.37 -15.21
N GLU A 94 -14.13 6.26 -14.75
CA GLU A 94 -14.54 4.90 -15.12
C GLU A 94 -15.88 4.48 -14.49
N SER A 95 -16.10 4.83 -13.22
CA SER A 95 -17.21 4.30 -12.43
C SER A 95 -17.89 5.31 -11.52
N SER A 96 -17.48 6.60 -11.57
CA SER A 96 -17.85 7.59 -10.55
C SER A 96 -17.46 7.18 -9.12
N GLY A 97 -16.44 6.33 -8.97
CA GLY A 97 -15.99 5.85 -7.66
C GLY A 97 -16.70 4.59 -7.14
N ASP A 98 -17.54 3.94 -7.94
CA ASP A 98 -18.29 2.75 -7.54
C ASP A 98 -17.44 1.46 -7.64
N TYR A 99 -17.03 0.94 -6.48
CA TYR A 99 -16.28 -0.32 -6.36
C TYR A 99 -17.08 -1.58 -6.68
N GLY A 100 -18.41 -1.49 -6.70
CA GLY A 100 -19.30 -2.57 -7.13
C GLY A 100 -19.68 -2.50 -8.61
N ALA A 101 -19.14 -1.54 -9.36
CA ALA A 101 -19.55 -1.30 -10.74
C ALA A 101 -19.34 -2.54 -11.63
N VAL A 102 -20.30 -2.79 -12.51
CA VAL A 102 -20.23 -3.84 -13.53
C VAL A 102 -20.74 -3.26 -14.83
N SER A 103 -19.94 -3.35 -15.90
CA SER A 103 -20.34 -2.88 -17.23
C SER A 103 -21.60 -3.61 -17.71
N ALA A 104 -22.36 -2.99 -18.63
CA ALA A 104 -23.60 -3.58 -19.15
C ALA A 104 -23.42 -4.99 -19.77
N ASN A 105 -22.25 -5.28 -20.32
CA ASN A 105 -21.88 -6.59 -20.86
C ASN A 105 -21.19 -7.53 -19.84
N GLY A 106 -21.01 -7.08 -18.60
CA GLY A 106 -20.38 -7.82 -17.51
C GLY A 106 -18.88 -8.08 -17.66
N ARG A 107 -18.22 -7.49 -18.67
CA ARG A 107 -16.80 -7.73 -18.99
C ARG A 107 -15.86 -6.98 -18.06
N TYR A 108 -16.21 -5.75 -17.72
CA TYR A 108 -15.42 -4.83 -16.90
C TYR A 108 -16.11 -4.62 -15.56
N ARG A 109 -15.30 -4.63 -14.49
CA ARG A 109 -15.80 -4.76 -13.12
C ARG A 109 -14.96 -3.95 -12.14
N GLY A 110 -15.61 -3.46 -11.09
CA GLY A 110 -15.01 -2.66 -10.04
C GLY A 110 -14.76 -1.21 -10.45
N ALA A 111 -14.24 -0.41 -9.52
CA ALA A 111 -14.15 1.04 -9.68
C ALA A 111 -13.21 1.48 -10.82
N TYR A 112 -12.29 0.61 -11.23
CA TYR A 112 -11.34 0.81 -12.32
C TYR A 112 -11.68 0.04 -13.60
N GLN A 113 -12.87 -0.58 -13.64
CA GLN A 113 -13.37 -1.31 -14.80
C GLN A 113 -12.38 -2.38 -15.28
N PHE A 114 -11.87 -3.19 -14.34
CA PHE A 114 -10.97 -4.29 -14.65
C PHE A 114 -11.69 -5.39 -15.42
N ASP A 115 -11.02 -5.94 -16.43
CA ASP A 115 -11.35 -7.26 -16.93
C ASP A 115 -10.62 -8.34 -16.10
N ARG A 116 -11.22 -9.54 -16.00
CA ARG A 116 -10.69 -10.62 -15.14
C ARG A 116 -9.28 -11.09 -15.51
N GLN A 117 -8.88 -11.00 -16.78
CA GLN A 117 -7.54 -11.41 -17.20
C GLN A 117 -6.50 -10.41 -16.70
N THR A 118 -6.77 -9.11 -16.86
CA THR A 118 -5.88 -8.06 -16.36
C THR A 118 -5.83 -8.07 -14.83
N TRP A 119 -6.97 -8.27 -14.17
CA TRP A 119 -7.06 -8.44 -12.72
C TRP A 119 -6.13 -9.54 -12.21
N ALA A 120 -6.20 -10.73 -12.83
CA ALA A 120 -5.32 -11.85 -12.50
C ALA A 120 -3.84 -11.54 -12.81
N ALA A 121 -3.55 -10.83 -13.91
CA ALA A 121 -2.20 -10.47 -14.29
C ALA A 121 -1.50 -9.52 -13.29
N VAL A 122 -2.26 -8.72 -12.54
CA VAL A 122 -1.75 -7.88 -11.45
C VAL A 122 -1.89 -8.53 -10.07
N GLY A 123 -2.20 -9.83 -10.03
CA GLY A 123 -2.24 -10.66 -8.83
C GLY A 123 -3.57 -10.68 -8.08
N GLY A 124 -4.63 -10.11 -8.67
CA GLY A 124 -5.97 -10.22 -8.14
C GLY A 124 -6.54 -11.64 -8.32
N SER A 125 -7.41 -12.05 -7.40
CA SER A 125 -8.15 -13.32 -7.49
C SER A 125 -9.66 -13.07 -7.47
N GLY A 126 -10.45 -14.00 -7.98
CA GLY A 126 -11.92 -13.88 -7.97
C GLY A 126 -12.48 -12.78 -8.89
N ASP A 127 -13.59 -12.16 -8.48
CA ASP A 127 -14.25 -11.09 -9.23
C ASP A 127 -13.74 -9.71 -8.75
N PRO A 128 -13.23 -8.84 -9.63
CA PRO A 128 -12.82 -7.48 -9.27
C PRO A 128 -13.89 -6.68 -8.53
N ALA A 129 -15.16 -6.78 -8.93
CA ALA A 129 -16.26 -6.04 -8.30
C ALA A 129 -16.65 -6.60 -6.92
N ALA A 130 -16.21 -7.82 -6.58
CA ALA A 130 -16.41 -8.42 -5.26
C ALA A 130 -15.19 -8.20 -4.34
N ALA A 131 -14.08 -7.70 -4.87
CA ALA A 131 -12.89 -7.39 -4.09
C ALA A 131 -13.11 -6.11 -3.28
N SER A 132 -12.44 -5.99 -2.13
CA SER A 132 -12.47 -4.78 -1.32
C SER A 132 -11.94 -3.58 -2.10
N ALA A 133 -12.34 -2.38 -1.67
CA ALA A 133 -11.90 -1.15 -2.29
C ALA A 133 -10.37 -1.02 -2.30
N ASP A 134 -9.74 -1.37 -1.19
CA ASP A 134 -8.27 -1.37 -1.04
C ASP A 134 -7.59 -2.31 -2.03
N GLU A 135 -8.13 -3.51 -2.21
CA GLU A 135 -7.57 -4.49 -3.13
C GLU A 135 -7.69 -3.98 -4.57
N GLN A 136 -8.82 -3.38 -4.93
CA GLN A 136 -8.99 -2.78 -6.26
C GLN A 136 -8.01 -1.61 -6.49
N ASP A 137 -7.82 -0.72 -5.50
CA ASP A 137 -6.85 0.37 -5.56
C ASP A 137 -5.41 -0.14 -5.68
N ARG A 138 -5.07 -1.20 -4.94
CA ARG A 138 -3.75 -1.86 -5.02
C ARG A 138 -3.48 -2.41 -6.41
N ARG A 139 -4.44 -3.15 -6.96
CA ARG A 139 -4.33 -3.74 -8.30
C ARG A 139 -4.24 -2.66 -9.37
N ALA A 140 -4.99 -1.57 -9.25
CA ALA A 140 -4.90 -0.41 -10.12
C ALA A 140 -3.53 0.26 -10.04
N ALA A 141 -2.96 0.44 -8.84
CA ALA A 141 -1.62 0.98 -8.67
C ALA A 141 -0.52 0.08 -9.26
N ILE A 142 -0.67 -1.24 -9.19
CA ILE A 142 0.23 -2.18 -9.89
C ILE A 142 0.13 -1.99 -11.40
N LEU A 143 -1.09 -2.00 -11.97
CA LEU A 143 -1.30 -1.84 -13.41
C LEU A 143 -0.77 -0.49 -13.92
N TYR A 144 -1.04 0.59 -13.19
CA TYR A 144 -0.60 1.94 -13.52
C TYR A 144 0.93 2.07 -13.51
N ARG A 145 1.64 1.40 -12.58
CA ARG A 145 3.11 1.39 -12.62
C ARG A 145 3.66 0.62 -13.82
N GLN A 146 2.98 -0.44 -14.25
CA GLN A 146 3.41 -1.25 -15.39
C GLN A 146 3.13 -0.59 -16.74
N ARG A 147 2.00 0.12 -16.86
CA ARG A 147 1.47 0.58 -18.15
C ARG A 147 1.18 2.08 -18.22
N GLY A 148 1.32 2.79 -17.10
CA GLY A 148 0.82 4.14 -16.97
C GLY A 148 -0.69 4.20 -17.22
N THR A 149 -1.10 5.28 -17.86
CA THR A 149 -2.49 5.60 -18.20
C THR A 149 -3.01 4.81 -19.40
N SER A 150 -2.14 4.13 -20.15
CA SER A 150 -2.52 3.37 -21.36
C SER A 150 -3.47 2.19 -21.09
N ALA A 151 -3.56 1.74 -19.84
CA ALA A 151 -4.55 0.75 -19.41
C ALA A 151 -5.99 1.32 -19.37
N TRP A 152 -6.14 2.64 -19.28
CA TRP A 152 -7.40 3.38 -19.24
C TRP A 152 -7.45 4.42 -20.36
N PRO A 153 -7.55 4.00 -21.63
CA PRO A 153 -7.37 4.90 -22.79
C PRO A 153 -8.38 6.05 -22.87
N SER A 154 -9.51 5.97 -22.17
CA SER A 154 -10.53 7.02 -22.14
C SER A 154 -10.46 7.92 -20.91
N CYS A 155 -9.78 7.48 -19.84
CA CYS A 155 -9.85 8.10 -18.52
C CYS A 155 -8.47 8.39 -17.90
N GLY A 156 -7.39 8.07 -18.61
CA GLY A 156 -6.01 8.23 -18.17
C GLY A 156 -5.28 9.43 -18.76
#